data_AF-A0A0D0A1C5-F1
#
_entry.id   AF-A0A0D0A1C5-F1
#
_cell.length_a   1.000
_cell.length_b   1.000
_cell.length_c   1.000
_cell.angle_alpha   90.00
_cell.angle_beta   90.00
_cell.angle_gamma   90.00
#
_symmetry.space_group_name_H-M   'P 1'
#
loop_
_entity.id
_entity.type
_entity.pdbx_description
1 polymer ?
#
loop_
_entity_poly.entity_id
_entity_poly.type
_entity_poly.pdbx_seq_one_letter_code
_entity_poly.pdbx_strand_id
1 'polypeptide(L)'
;MRFARKTGIRDMPQEILLMICGFLPLLDLVSLSQVSRVFWLLLKDEYLWKALYRTTKIVRPVGPLVAGHPADCLRRILISSANVKENWPPLAKKPEFTKKLTVPIIDPPEYCYLFAGRWLIAANSSIGYYYDLHEKPKPQPMLFYRPHLMALFFRCVTATNVHGDTLTFLVTETQLGKNVRRVNITKVSASVIGPYVEPLMHYDLPENYPGIADVVIGSRLMILKPKTNYIHILPTVYDFKDLRPCKLPPLPAEYQRVRIFYKLFYGKYEPDFFSF
;
A
#
# COMPACT_ATOMS: atom_id res chain seq x y z
N MET A 1 -32.14 -30.63 -45.21
CA MET A 1 -31.09 -30.12 -44.31
C MET A 1 -31.67 -28.99 -43.47
N ARG A 2 -31.83 -29.19 -42.15
CA ARG A 2 -32.26 -28.12 -41.23
C ARG A 2 -31.02 -27.30 -40.86
N PHE A 3 -30.99 -26.02 -41.24
CA PHE A 3 -29.98 -25.10 -40.73
C PHE A 3 -30.15 -25.01 -39.21
N ALA A 4 -29.15 -25.47 -38.46
CA ALA A 4 -29.07 -25.19 -37.04
C ALA A 4 -29.08 -23.66 -36.88
N ARG A 5 -30.11 -23.12 -36.20
CA ARG A 5 -30.12 -21.71 -35.82
C ARG A 5 -28.83 -21.46 -35.04
N LYS A 6 -27.94 -20.61 -35.57
CA LYS A 6 -26.79 -20.13 -34.82
C LYS A 6 -27.33 -19.38 -33.61
N THR A 7 -27.23 -19.98 -32.42
CA THR A 7 -27.46 -19.30 -31.16
C THR A 7 -26.46 -18.16 -31.06
N GLY A 8 -26.96 -16.93 -31.11
CA GLY A 8 -26.13 -15.76 -30.97
C GLY A 8 -25.68 -15.61 -29.52
N ILE A 9 -24.64 -14.81 -29.30
CA ILE A 9 -24.19 -14.47 -27.94
C ILE A 9 -25.30 -13.85 -27.08
N ARG A 10 -26.33 -13.26 -27.72
CA ARG A 10 -27.51 -12.69 -27.06
C ARG A 10 -28.47 -13.74 -26.49
N ASP A 11 -28.39 -14.98 -26.99
CA ASP A 11 -29.25 -16.08 -26.57
C ASP A 11 -28.62 -16.90 -25.43
N MET A 12 -27.40 -16.55 -25.00
CA MET A 12 -26.70 -17.21 -23.91
C MET A 12 -27.24 -16.75 -22.55
N PRO A 13 -27.26 -17.64 -21.53
CA PRO A 13 -27.55 -17.25 -20.16
C PRO A 13 -26.61 -16.16 -19.66
N GLN A 14 -27.14 -15.26 -18.84
CA GLN A 14 -26.40 -14.12 -18.28
C GLN A 14 -25.16 -14.57 -17.50
N GLU A 15 -25.23 -15.70 -16.80
CA GLU A 15 -24.14 -16.28 -16.03
C GLU A 15 -22.95 -16.63 -16.93
N ILE A 16 -23.23 -17.22 -18.10
CA ILE A 16 -22.20 -17.57 -19.08
C ILE A 16 -21.55 -16.30 -19.64
N LEU A 17 -22.35 -15.26 -19.91
CA LEU A 17 -21.82 -13.97 -20.37
C LEU A 17 -20.93 -13.29 -19.31
N LEU A 18 -21.31 -13.36 -18.03
CA LEU A 18 -20.49 -12.86 -16.92
C LEU A 18 -19.20 -13.67 -16.76
N MET A 19 -19.25 -14.99 -16.93
CA MET A 19 -18.05 -15.83 -16.94
C MET A 19 -17.10 -15.42 -18.06
N ILE A 20 -17.60 -15.22 -19.29
CA ILE A 20 -16.81 -14.73 -20.43
C ILE A 20 -16.17 -13.40 -20.07
N CYS A 21 -16.93 -12.44 -19.54
CA CYS A 21 -16.39 -11.15 -19.08
C CYS A 21 -15.27 -11.31 -18.05
N GLY A 22 -15.34 -12.33 -17.17
CA GLY A 22 -14.30 -12.64 -16.19
C GLY A 22 -12.95 -13.03 -16.80
N PHE A 23 -12.92 -13.50 -18.04
CA PHE A 23 -11.70 -13.90 -18.75
C PHE A 23 -11.12 -12.82 -19.67
N LEU A 24 -11.85 -11.74 -19.91
CA LEU A 24 -11.41 -10.69 -20.82
C LEU A 24 -10.46 -9.69 -20.14
N PRO A 25 -9.50 -9.11 -20.90
CA PRO A 25 -8.73 -7.96 -20.44
C PRO A 25 -9.63 -6.79 -20.02
N LEU A 26 -9.22 -6.05 -18.99
CA LEU A 26 -10.02 -4.96 -18.43
C LEU A 26 -10.40 -3.88 -19.45
N LEU A 27 -9.50 -3.57 -20.39
CA LEU A 27 -9.76 -2.58 -21.44
C LEU A 27 -10.74 -3.11 -22.50
N ASP A 28 -10.71 -4.40 -22.79
CA ASP A 28 -11.65 -5.03 -23.73
C ASP A 28 -13.08 -5.02 -23.19
N LEU A 29 -13.25 -5.10 -21.87
CA LEU A 29 -14.57 -4.92 -21.23
C LEU A 29 -15.15 -3.53 -21.50
N VAL A 30 -14.32 -2.48 -21.57
CA VAL A 30 -14.79 -1.13 -21.90
C VAL A 30 -15.33 -1.11 -23.33
N SER A 31 -14.58 -1.67 -24.28
CA SER A 31 -15.00 -1.81 -25.67
C SER A 31 -16.27 -2.64 -25.79
N LEU A 32 -16.36 -3.76 -25.06
CA LEU A 32 -17.51 -4.67 -25.07
C LEU A 32 -18.80 -3.98 -24.60
N SER A 33 -18.70 -3.06 -23.63
CA SER A 33 -19.85 -2.26 -23.16
C SER A 33 -20.44 -1.35 -24.25
N GLN A 34 -19.68 -1.05 -25.31
CA GLN A 34 -20.12 -0.21 -26.42
C GLN A 34 -20.74 -1.05 -27.56
N VAL A 35 -20.49 -2.37 -27.60
CA VAL A 35 -20.95 -3.25 -28.68
C VAL A 35 -22.42 -3.64 -28.53
N SER A 36 -22.89 -3.89 -27.30
CA SER A 36 -24.27 -4.28 -27.07
C SER A 36 -24.83 -3.78 -25.74
N ARG A 37 -26.15 -3.50 -25.73
CA ARG A 37 -26.87 -3.13 -24.51
C ARG A 37 -26.83 -4.22 -23.44
N VAL A 38 -26.77 -5.50 -23.84
CA VAL A 38 -26.64 -6.63 -22.90
C VAL A 38 -25.33 -6.51 -22.14
N PHE A 39 -24.20 -6.36 -22.84
CA PHE A 39 -22.90 -6.18 -22.17
C PHE A 39 -22.82 -4.89 -21.37
N TRP A 40 -23.42 -3.81 -21.86
CA TRP A 40 -23.51 -2.58 -21.07
C TRP A 40 -24.22 -2.79 -19.73
N LEU A 41 -25.31 -3.55 -19.70
CA LEU A 41 -26.02 -3.90 -18.46
C LEU A 41 -25.21 -4.85 -17.58
N LEU A 42 -24.62 -5.90 -18.15
CA LEU A 42 -23.81 -6.87 -17.42
C LEU A 42 -22.60 -6.22 -16.75
N LEU A 43 -21.98 -5.24 -17.40
CA LEU A 43 -20.84 -4.51 -16.85
C LEU A 43 -21.20 -3.47 -15.79
N LYS A 44 -22.47 -3.42 -15.36
CA LYS A 44 -22.89 -2.76 -14.12
C LYS A 44 -22.90 -3.70 -12.92
N ASP A 45 -22.68 -5.00 -13.13
CA ASP A 45 -22.67 -6.00 -12.06
C ASP A 45 -21.51 -5.76 -11.08
N GLU A 46 -21.85 -5.60 -9.80
CA GLU A 46 -20.89 -5.30 -8.74
C GLU A 46 -19.99 -6.51 -8.43
N TYR A 47 -20.53 -7.73 -8.53
CA TYR A 47 -19.80 -8.95 -8.23
C TYR A 47 -18.68 -9.19 -9.23
N LEU A 48 -18.93 -8.95 -10.52
CA LEU A 48 -17.93 -9.01 -11.58
C LEU A 48 -16.75 -8.10 -11.27
N TRP A 49 -16.98 -6.82 -10.99
CA TRP A 49 -15.89 -5.87 -10.72
C TRP A 49 -15.16 -6.18 -9.41
N LYS A 50 -15.86 -6.67 -8.38
CA LYS A 50 -15.21 -7.16 -7.16
C LYS A 50 -14.33 -8.38 -7.43
N ALA A 51 -14.82 -9.33 -8.23
CA ALA A 51 -14.07 -10.52 -8.62
C ALA A 51 -12.80 -10.13 -9.40
N LEU A 52 -12.95 -9.34 -10.46
CA LEU A 52 -11.84 -8.81 -11.25
C LEU A 52 -10.85 -8.02 -10.40
N TYR A 53 -11.35 -7.22 -9.45
CA TYR A 53 -10.50 -6.46 -8.54
C TYR A 53 -9.68 -7.37 -7.63
N ARG A 54 -10.20 -8.53 -7.21
CA ARG A 54 -9.46 -9.48 -6.37
C ARG A 54 -8.46 -10.31 -7.18
N THR A 55 -8.84 -10.74 -8.39
CA THR A 55 -8.07 -11.71 -9.17
C THR A 55 -7.05 -11.07 -10.12
N THR A 56 -7.18 -9.78 -10.45
CA THR A 56 -6.26 -9.14 -11.39
C THR A 56 -4.83 -9.10 -10.87
N LYS A 57 -3.88 -9.27 -11.78
CA LYS A 57 -2.43 -9.15 -11.52
C LYS A 57 -1.91 -7.72 -11.71
N ILE A 58 -2.78 -6.80 -12.12
CA ILE A 58 -2.40 -5.41 -12.37
C ILE A 58 -2.18 -4.70 -11.03
N VAL A 59 -1.08 -3.96 -10.93
CA VAL A 59 -0.78 -3.09 -9.78
C VAL A 59 -1.90 -2.08 -9.66
N ARG A 60 -2.51 -2.02 -8.47
CA ARG A 60 -3.66 -1.17 -8.18
C ARG A 60 -3.54 -0.62 -6.77
N PRO A 61 -4.13 0.54 -6.48
CA PRO A 61 -4.21 1.04 -5.11
C PRO A 61 -4.81 -0.04 -4.22
N VAL A 62 -4.28 -0.21 -3.01
CA VAL A 62 -4.91 -1.03 -1.96
C VAL A 62 -6.28 -0.44 -1.68
N GLY A 63 -7.30 -1.08 -2.23
CA GLY A 63 -8.66 -0.59 -2.22
C GLY A 63 -9.39 -1.05 -0.97
N PRO A 64 -10.31 -0.24 -0.45
CA PRO A 64 -11.27 -0.73 0.50
C PRO A 64 -12.15 -1.78 -0.16
N LEU A 65 -12.02 -3.03 0.27
CA LEU A 65 -13.00 -4.08 -0.02
C LEU A 65 -14.25 -3.92 0.88
N VAL A 66 -14.66 -2.68 1.18
CA VAL A 66 -15.85 -2.40 1.98
C VAL A 66 -17.08 -2.97 1.27
N ALA A 67 -17.98 -3.58 2.02
CA ALA A 67 -19.36 -3.78 1.61
C ALA A 67 -20.03 -2.41 1.41
N GLY A 68 -19.93 -1.82 0.21
CA GLY A 68 -20.55 -0.53 -0.08
C GLY A 68 -19.92 0.27 -1.23
N HIS A 69 -18.78 -0.13 -1.79
CA HIS A 69 -18.27 0.54 -2.99
C HIS A 69 -19.11 0.19 -4.23
N PRO A 70 -19.69 1.19 -4.92
CA PRO A 70 -20.41 0.94 -6.16
C PRO A 70 -19.50 0.31 -7.22
N ALA A 71 -20.06 -0.56 -8.06
CA ALA A 71 -19.40 -1.16 -9.22
C ALA A 71 -18.58 -0.14 -10.03
N ASP A 72 -19.11 1.08 -10.20
CA ASP A 72 -18.48 2.17 -10.95
C ASP A 72 -17.16 2.67 -10.34
N CYS A 73 -16.99 2.58 -9.02
CA CYS A 73 -15.74 2.96 -8.37
C CYS A 73 -14.64 1.94 -8.70
N LEU A 74 -14.94 0.65 -8.49
CA LEU A 74 -14.03 -0.45 -8.79
C LEU A 74 -13.67 -0.48 -10.27
N ARG A 75 -14.66 -0.31 -11.14
CA ARG A 75 -14.48 -0.17 -12.59
C ARG A 75 -13.48 0.95 -12.93
N ARG A 76 -13.68 2.16 -12.40
CA ARG A 76 -12.78 3.30 -12.67
C ARG A 76 -11.36 3.04 -12.21
N ILE A 77 -11.18 2.48 -11.01
CA ILE A 77 -9.84 2.15 -10.48
C ILE A 77 -9.15 1.12 -11.37
N LEU A 78 -9.86 0.06 -11.77
CA LEU A 78 -9.31 -1.02 -12.57
C LEU A 78 -8.94 -0.57 -13.98
N ILE A 79 -9.81 0.19 -14.63
CA ILE A 79 -9.53 0.76 -15.96
C ILE A 79 -8.34 1.71 -15.89
N SER A 80 -8.30 2.60 -14.89
CA SER A 80 -7.17 3.52 -14.70
C SER A 80 -5.86 2.76 -14.49
N SER A 81 -5.88 1.72 -13.64
CA SER A 81 -4.70 0.88 -13.38
C SER A 81 -4.24 0.12 -14.63
N ALA A 82 -5.18 -0.38 -15.45
CA ALA A 82 -4.87 -1.03 -16.72
C ALA A 82 -4.25 -0.04 -17.72
N ASN A 83 -4.80 1.17 -17.83
CA ASN A 83 -4.23 2.23 -18.67
C ASN A 83 -2.81 2.60 -18.22
N VAL A 84 -2.58 2.73 -16.91
CA VAL A 84 -1.23 2.98 -16.39
C VAL A 84 -0.29 1.85 -16.79
N LYS A 85 -0.70 0.59 -16.65
CA LYS A 85 0.13 -0.56 -17.06
C LYS A 85 0.49 -0.53 -18.55
N GLU A 86 -0.47 -0.27 -19.43
CA GLU A 86 -0.24 -0.25 -20.88
C GLU A 86 0.61 0.95 -21.33
N ASN A 87 0.46 2.10 -20.66
CA ASN A 87 1.16 3.33 -21.02
C ASN A 87 2.45 3.55 -20.21
N TRP A 88 2.72 2.72 -19.21
CA TRP A 88 3.97 2.83 -18.46
C TRP A 88 5.11 2.45 -19.40
N PRO A 89 6.10 3.33 -19.58
CA PRO A 89 7.16 3.04 -20.52
C PRO A 89 7.95 1.82 -20.07
N PRO A 90 8.45 0.99 -21.01
CA PRO A 90 9.39 -0.07 -20.68
C PRO A 90 10.62 0.54 -20.00
N LEU A 91 11.32 -0.23 -19.16
CA LEU A 91 12.43 0.22 -18.31
C LEU A 91 13.49 1.08 -19.03
N ALA A 92 13.66 0.90 -20.35
CA ALA A 92 14.60 1.64 -21.17
C ALA A 92 14.13 3.04 -21.61
N LYS A 93 12.84 3.38 -21.48
CA LYS A 93 12.28 4.68 -21.89
C LYS A 93 11.84 5.49 -20.68
N LYS A 94 12.21 6.78 -20.67
CA LYS A 94 11.74 7.70 -19.64
C LYS A 94 10.28 8.09 -19.92
N PRO A 95 9.41 8.14 -18.91
CA PRO A 95 8.06 8.65 -19.09
C PRO A 95 8.10 10.12 -19.50
N GLU A 96 7.31 10.47 -20.51
CA GLU A 96 7.07 11.86 -20.87
C GLU A 96 5.99 12.42 -19.96
N PHE A 97 6.40 13.34 -19.08
CA PHE A 97 5.47 13.98 -18.16
C PHE A 97 4.89 15.24 -18.81
N THR A 98 3.57 15.25 -19.01
CA THR A 98 2.82 16.42 -19.50
C THR A 98 2.90 17.60 -18.53
N LYS A 99 3.00 17.31 -17.23
CA LYS A 99 3.14 18.31 -16.16
C LYS A 99 4.29 17.91 -15.25
N LYS A 100 5.24 18.82 -15.10
CA LYS A 100 6.32 18.71 -14.11
C LYS A 100 6.16 19.84 -13.11
N LEU A 101 6.20 19.50 -11.84
CA LEU A 101 6.15 20.46 -10.75
C LEU A 101 7.45 20.33 -9.96
N THR A 102 8.20 21.42 -9.86
CA THR A 102 9.39 21.47 -9.01
C THR A 102 9.00 22.14 -7.70
N VAL A 103 9.32 21.47 -6.59
CA VAL A 103 8.97 21.91 -5.25
C VAL A 103 10.26 22.24 -4.50
N PRO A 104 10.39 23.42 -3.88
CA PRO A 104 11.51 23.68 -3.00
C PRO A 104 11.38 22.76 -1.78
N ILE A 105 12.33 21.84 -1.62
CA ILE A 105 12.37 20.96 -0.46
C ILE A 105 13.25 21.62 0.59
N ILE A 106 12.74 21.74 1.83
CA ILE A 106 13.54 22.19 2.97
C ILE A 106 14.47 21.04 3.35
N ASP A 107 15.76 21.24 3.09
CA ASP A 107 16.82 20.24 3.23
C ASP A 107 16.60 18.96 2.39
N PRO A 108 17.66 18.27 1.95
CA PRO A 108 17.49 17.00 1.25
C PRO A 108 16.75 16.01 2.15
N PRO A 109 15.59 15.47 1.72
CA PRO A 109 14.82 14.56 2.55
C PRO A 109 15.50 13.19 2.55
N GLU A 110 15.64 12.61 3.73
CA GLU A 110 16.11 11.22 3.90
C GLU A 110 14.99 10.23 3.61
N TYR A 111 13.74 10.69 3.68
CA TYR A 111 12.55 9.89 3.45
C TYR A 111 11.47 10.67 2.74
N CYS A 112 10.80 10.03 1.78
CA CYS A 112 9.64 10.55 1.07
C CYS A 112 8.53 9.50 1.00
N TYR A 113 7.28 9.94 1.16
CA TYR A 113 6.10 9.09 1.06
C TYR A 113 4.91 9.84 0.47
N LEU A 114 4.26 9.25 -0.54
CA LEU A 114 3.04 9.80 -1.13
C LEU A 114 1.82 9.32 -0.34
N PHE A 115 1.22 10.22 0.43
CA PHE A 115 0.04 9.95 1.23
C PHE A 115 -1.24 10.33 0.48
N ALA A 116 -2.16 9.36 0.36
CA ALA A 116 -3.47 9.50 -0.29
C ALA A 116 -3.42 10.12 -1.70
N GLY A 117 -2.32 9.92 -2.43
CA GLY A 117 -2.15 10.40 -3.80
C GLY A 117 -2.03 11.92 -3.98
N ARG A 118 -2.09 12.70 -2.89
CA ARG A 118 -2.09 14.17 -2.93
C ARG A 118 -0.97 14.79 -2.11
N TRP A 119 -0.68 14.23 -0.94
CA TRP A 119 0.27 14.86 -0.02
C TRP A 119 1.60 14.13 -0.06
N LEU A 120 2.68 14.83 -0.38
CA LEU A 120 4.03 14.30 -0.23
C LEU A 120 4.48 14.56 1.21
N ILE A 121 4.69 13.52 1.99
CA ILE A 121 5.36 13.59 3.29
C ILE A 121 6.85 13.42 3.02
N ALA A 122 7.65 14.41 3.40
CA ALA A 122 9.10 14.37 3.30
C ALA A 122 9.73 14.63 4.67
N ALA A 123 10.70 13.83 5.07
CA ALA A 123 11.30 13.93 6.39
C ALA A 123 12.82 13.76 6.35
N ASN A 124 13.48 14.40 7.30
CA ASN A 124 14.89 14.19 7.64
C ASN A 124 15.00 13.86 9.14
N SER A 125 16.23 13.77 9.65
CA SER A 125 16.51 13.46 11.07
C SER A 125 15.91 14.45 12.07
N SER A 126 15.54 15.65 11.65
CA SER A 126 15.16 16.75 12.54
C SER A 126 13.69 17.15 12.42
N ILE A 127 13.11 17.05 11.22
CA ILE A 127 11.76 17.52 10.94
C ILE A 127 11.12 16.74 9.78
N GLY A 128 9.81 16.56 9.90
CA GLY A 128 8.95 16.10 8.81
C GLY A 128 8.09 17.24 8.29
N TYR A 129 7.99 17.36 6.97
CA TYR A 129 7.10 18.28 6.27
C TYR A 129 6.09 17.48 5.46
N TYR A 130 4.95 18.10 5.17
CA TYR A 130 4.11 17.68 4.07
C TYR A 130 3.93 18.79 3.05
N TYR A 131 3.72 18.39 1.81
CA TYR A 131 3.48 19.26 0.67
C TYR A 131 2.17 18.81 0.02
N ASP A 132 1.25 19.76 -0.20
CA ASP A 132 0.09 19.51 -1.04
C ASP A 132 0.49 19.59 -2.51
N LEU A 133 0.42 18.47 -3.24
CA LEU A 133 0.82 18.40 -4.65
C LEU A 133 -0.27 18.90 -5.61
N HIS A 134 -1.50 19.12 -5.14
CA HIS A 134 -2.58 19.69 -5.95
C HIS A 134 -2.54 21.21 -5.97
N GLU A 135 -2.28 21.81 -4.82
CA GLU A 135 -2.08 23.26 -4.68
C GLU A 135 -0.61 23.64 -4.92
N LYS A 136 -0.27 24.93 -4.89
CA LYS A 136 1.16 25.32 -4.95
C LYS A 136 1.86 24.70 -3.73
N PRO A 137 2.79 23.75 -3.91
CA PRO A 137 3.30 22.94 -2.83
C PRO A 137 4.19 23.80 -1.95
N LYS A 138 3.64 24.21 -0.81
CA LYS A 138 4.38 24.89 0.26
C LYS A 138 4.64 23.89 1.37
N PRO A 139 5.86 23.87 1.95
CA PRO A 139 6.16 23.01 3.08
C PRO A 139 5.27 23.42 4.26
N GLN A 140 4.52 22.48 4.79
CA GLN A 140 3.81 22.63 6.05
C GLN A 140 4.44 21.68 7.08
N PRO A 141 4.85 22.18 8.25
CA PRO A 141 5.52 21.35 9.24
C PRO A 141 4.55 20.31 9.79
N MET A 142 5.03 19.08 9.94
CA MET A 142 4.35 17.99 10.63
C MET A 142 5.03 17.76 11.99
N LEU A 143 4.23 17.48 13.03
CA LEU A 143 4.66 17.36 14.43
C LEU A 143 5.73 16.26 14.65
N PHE A 144 7.02 16.65 14.61
CA PHE A 144 8.15 15.91 15.22
C PHE A 144 9.02 16.80 16.12
N TYR A 145 8.53 17.97 16.52
CA TYR A 145 9.40 18.94 17.19
C TYR A 145 9.50 18.70 18.71
N ARG A 146 10.62 18.14 19.13
CA ARG A 146 11.28 18.55 20.38
C ARG A 146 12.74 18.85 20.05
N PRO A 147 13.33 19.98 20.49
CA PRO A 147 14.69 20.41 20.14
C PRO A 147 15.83 19.46 20.56
N HIS A 148 15.50 18.30 21.15
CA HIS A 148 16.44 17.28 21.61
C HIS A 148 16.09 15.87 21.09
N LEU A 149 15.24 15.80 20.07
CA LEU A 149 14.70 14.55 19.56
C LEU A 149 15.08 14.42 18.08
N MET A 150 16.00 13.50 17.79
CA MET A 150 16.46 13.20 16.42
C MET A 150 15.82 11.90 15.94
N ALA A 151 15.23 11.90 14.76
CA ALA A 151 14.76 10.68 14.10
C ALA A 151 15.93 9.92 13.46
N LEU A 152 16.09 8.65 13.85
CA LEU A 152 17.08 7.71 13.32
C LEU A 152 16.49 6.74 12.28
N PHE A 153 15.16 6.72 12.22
CA PHE A 153 14.37 5.92 11.29
C PHE A 153 13.01 6.59 11.10
N PHE A 154 12.52 6.57 9.87
CA PHE A 154 11.21 7.09 9.51
C PHE A 154 10.59 6.20 8.43
N ARG A 155 9.38 5.70 8.67
CA ARG A 155 8.63 4.97 7.64
C ARG A 155 7.13 5.09 7.82
N CYS A 156 6.45 5.54 6.78
CA CYS A 156 5.03 5.37 6.62
C CYS A 156 4.73 3.96 6.10
N VAL A 157 3.75 3.30 6.72
CA VAL A 157 3.24 2.00 6.31
C VAL A 157 1.71 2.07 6.25
N THR A 158 1.13 1.37 5.29
CA THR A 158 -0.32 1.41 5.06
C THR A 158 -0.88 -0.01 5.12
N ALA A 159 -1.99 -0.15 5.83
CA ALA A 159 -2.78 -1.36 5.90
C ALA A 159 -4.24 -1.05 5.58
N THR A 160 -5.02 -2.13 5.47
CA THR A 160 -6.45 -2.07 5.23
C THR A 160 -7.14 -2.72 6.43
N ASN A 161 -8.07 -2.02 7.07
CA ASN A 161 -8.80 -2.57 8.21
C ASN A 161 -9.86 -3.60 7.74
N VAL A 162 -10.57 -4.22 8.69
CA VAL A 162 -11.64 -5.20 8.40
C VAL A 162 -12.81 -4.61 7.61
N HIS A 163 -13.02 -3.30 7.72
CA HIS A 163 -14.03 -2.58 6.95
C HIS A 163 -13.55 -2.23 5.55
N GLY A 164 -12.25 -2.35 5.25
CA GLY A 164 -11.64 -1.91 4.01
C GLY A 164 -10.98 -0.54 4.10
N ASP A 165 -11.16 0.23 5.17
CA ASP A 165 -10.56 1.56 5.24
C ASP A 165 -9.03 1.46 5.25
N THR A 166 -8.41 2.33 4.45
CA THR A 166 -6.96 2.48 4.40
C THR A 166 -6.48 3.18 5.67
N LEU A 167 -5.73 2.46 6.50
CA LEU A 167 -5.06 2.97 7.68
C LEU A 167 -3.59 3.22 7.35
N THR A 168 -3.12 4.45 7.56
CA THR A 168 -1.71 4.78 7.40
C THR A 168 -1.11 5.06 8.76
N PHE A 169 0.04 4.46 9.02
CA PHE A 169 0.81 4.66 10.24
C PHE A 169 2.16 5.22 9.86
N LEU A 170 2.62 6.14 10.68
CA LEU A 170 3.98 6.59 10.68
C LEU A 170 4.70 5.98 11.87
N VAL A 171 5.79 5.27 11.58
CA VAL A 171 6.69 4.73 12.59
C VAL A 171 7.99 5.51 12.55
N THR A 172 8.36 6.07 13.68
CA THR A 172 9.64 6.75 13.85
C THR A 172 10.44 6.11 14.97
N GLU A 173 11.75 6.00 14.77
CA GLU A 173 12.68 5.75 15.86
C GLU A 173 13.38 7.06 16.19
N THR A 174 13.32 7.48 17.44
CA THR A 174 13.79 8.78 17.87
C THR A 174 14.77 8.64 19.02
N GLN A 175 15.85 9.40 19.00
CA GLN A 175 16.83 9.47 20.07
C GLN A 175 16.57 10.71 20.94
N LEU A 176 16.33 10.48 22.23
CA LEU A 176 16.15 11.52 23.24
C LEU A 176 17.45 11.61 24.08
N GLY A 177 18.20 12.69 23.86
CA GLY A 177 19.52 12.85 24.47
C GLY A 177 20.51 11.78 23.98
N LYS A 178 21.41 11.29 24.85
CA LYS A 178 22.43 10.29 24.46
C LYS A 178 22.00 8.84 24.69
N ASN A 179 21.03 8.60 25.58
CA ASN A 179 20.86 7.26 26.16
C ASN A 179 19.52 6.60 25.81
N VAL A 180 18.47 7.38 25.51
CA VAL A 180 17.12 6.81 25.33
C VAL A 180 16.76 6.84 23.86
N ARG A 181 16.53 5.65 23.28
CA ARG A 181 15.93 5.50 21.96
C ARG A 181 14.48 5.09 22.14
N ARG A 182 13.59 5.65 21.34
CA ARG A 182 12.14 5.45 21.44
C ARG A 182 11.54 5.19 20.08
N VAL A 183 10.69 4.19 19.98
CA VAL A 183 9.80 4.01 18.83
C VAL A 183 8.51 4.77 19.09
N ASN A 184 8.06 5.55 18.12
CA ASN A 184 6.76 6.20 18.13
C ASN A 184 5.94 5.64 16.97
N ILE A 185 4.71 5.22 17.26
CA ILE A 185 3.75 4.80 16.25
C ILE A 185 2.59 5.78 16.30
N THR A 186 2.33 6.38 15.16
CA THR A 186 1.40 7.50 15.02
C THR A 186 0.49 7.22 13.84
N LYS A 187 -0.81 7.40 14.00
CA LYS A 187 -1.76 7.29 12.89
C LYS A 187 -1.67 8.54 12.03
N VAL A 188 -1.59 8.38 10.72
CA VAL A 188 -1.64 9.48 9.76
C VAL A 188 -2.99 9.45 9.07
N SER A 189 -3.73 10.54 9.21
CA SER A 189 -5.07 10.71 8.64
C SER A 189 -5.11 11.93 7.74
N ALA A 190 -5.99 11.93 6.76
CA ALA A 190 -6.20 13.06 5.87
C ALA A 190 -7.39 13.89 6.33
N SER A 191 -7.23 15.22 6.33
CA SER A 191 -8.32 16.18 6.43
C SER A 191 -8.42 17.00 5.14
N VAL A 192 -9.41 17.90 5.07
CA VAL A 192 -9.55 18.84 3.94
C VAL A 192 -8.32 19.75 3.80
N ILE A 193 -7.70 20.12 4.92
CA ILE A 193 -6.62 21.11 4.99
C ILE A 193 -5.24 20.43 4.86
N GLY A 194 -5.16 19.14 5.14
CA GLY A 194 -3.92 18.37 5.01
C GLY A 194 -3.85 17.13 5.91
N PRO A 195 -2.72 16.42 5.88
CA PRO A 195 -2.44 15.31 6.77
C PRO A 195 -2.32 15.81 8.21
N TYR A 196 -2.87 15.04 9.15
CA TYR A 196 -2.64 15.22 10.57
C TYR A 196 -2.22 13.89 11.20
N VAL A 197 -1.51 14.02 12.31
CA VAL A 197 -0.85 12.91 12.99
C VAL A 197 -1.42 12.74 14.39
N GLU A 198 -1.85 11.54 14.73
CA GLU A 198 -2.43 11.18 16.02
C GLU A 198 -1.52 10.16 16.71
N PRO A 199 -0.84 10.51 17.83
CA PRO A 199 0.03 9.58 18.55
C PRO A 199 -0.78 8.40 19.07
N LEU A 200 -0.38 7.18 18.72
CA LEU A 200 -1.05 5.97 19.22
C LEU A 200 -0.29 5.35 20.39
N MET A 201 1.02 5.19 20.22
CA MET A 201 1.86 4.57 21.24
C MET A 201 3.32 4.97 21.09
N HIS A 202 4.06 4.82 22.18
CA HIS A 202 5.51 4.90 22.18
C HIS A 202 6.10 3.79 23.05
N TYR A 203 7.34 3.40 22.74
CA TYR A 203 8.07 2.39 23.49
C TYR A 203 9.56 2.71 23.51
N ASP A 204 10.18 2.67 24.69
CA ASP A 204 11.62 2.87 24.83
C ASP A 204 12.36 1.57 24.46
N LEU A 205 13.27 1.67 23.50
CA LEU A 205 14.09 0.56 23.05
C LEU A 205 15.15 0.22 24.11
N PRO A 206 15.44 -1.07 24.34
CA PRO A 206 16.56 -1.48 25.16
C PRO A 206 17.87 -0.86 24.67
N GLU A 207 18.82 -0.57 25.57
CA GLU A 207 20.11 0.03 25.22
C GLU A 207 20.88 -0.76 24.14
N ASN A 208 20.78 -2.09 24.20
CA ASN A 208 21.43 -3.00 23.25
C ASN A 208 20.63 -3.19 21.95
N TYR A 209 19.52 -2.48 21.75
CA TYR A 209 18.74 -2.61 20.53
C TYR A 209 19.47 -1.91 19.36
N PRO A 210 19.67 -2.60 18.23
CA PRO A 210 20.48 -2.13 17.10
C PRO A 210 19.81 -1.01 16.30
N GLY A 211 18.51 -0.80 16.52
CA GLY A 211 17.66 0.13 15.77
C GLY A 211 16.75 -0.56 14.79
N ILE A 212 15.86 0.19 14.16
CA ILE A 212 14.88 -0.30 13.19
C ILE A 212 15.44 -0.18 11.77
N ALA A 213 15.47 -1.29 11.03
CA ALA A 213 15.81 -1.33 9.61
C ALA A 213 14.58 -1.18 8.72
N ASP A 214 13.45 -1.78 9.14
CA ASP A 214 12.23 -1.82 8.33
C ASP A 214 11.00 -1.98 9.22
N VAL A 215 9.83 -1.61 8.70
CA VAL A 215 8.52 -1.86 9.26
C VAL A 215 7.66 -2.54 8.20
N VAL A 216 7.14 -3.71 8.55
CA VAL A 216 6.17 -4.45 7.74
C VAL A 216 4.83 -4.41 8.44
N ILE A 217 3.76 -4.20 7.68
CA ILE A 217 2.41 -4.16 8.19
C ILE A 217 1.53 -5.19 7.46
N GLY A 218 0.76 -5.95 8.22
CA GLY A 218 -0.29 -6.83 7.73
C GLY A 218 -1.68 -6.34 8.13
N SER A 219 -2.69 -7.20 7.97
CA SER A 219 -4.08 -6.88 8.34
C SER A 219 -4.30 -6.71 9.85
N ARG A 220 -3.44 -7.31 10.68
CA ARG A 220 -3.55 -7.30 12.15
C ARG A 220 -2.24 -6.99 12.88
N LEU A 221 -1.11 -7.25 12.25
CA LEU A 221 0.19 -7.15 12.90
C LEU A 221 1.06 -6.08 12.25
N MET A 222 1.81 -5.36 13.07
CA MET A 222 2.95 -4.55 12.65
C MET A 222 4.23 -5.19 13.16
N ILE A 223 5.26 -5.25 12.32
CA ILE A 223 6.52 -5.90 12.62
C ILE A 223 7.66 -4.90 12.40
N LEU A 224 8.38 -4.58 13.47
CA LEU A 224 9.59 -3.77 13.44
C LEU A 224 10.79 -4.69 13.27
N LYS A 225 11.48 -4.57 12.14
CA LYS A 225 12.68 -5.34 11.82
C LYS A 225 13.92 -4.62 12.38
N PRO A 226 14.79 -5.29 13.15
CA PRO A 226 16.00 -4.67 13.67
C PRO A 226 17.09 -4.48 12.60
N LYS A 227 17.97 -3.47 12.78
CA LYS A 227 19.21 -3.23 11.99
C LYS A 227 20.28 -4.28 12.35
N THR A 228 20.07 -5.55 12.01
CA THR A 228 21.12 -6.57 12.22
C THR A 228 21.23 -7.60 11.12
N ASN A 229 22.43 -8.16 11.02
CA ASN A 229 22.73 -9.44 10.39
C ASN A 229 22.71 -10.61 11.42
N TYR A 230 22.35 -10.34 12.68
CA TYR A 230 22.52 -11.26 13.80
C TYR A 230 21.21 -11.98 14.12
N ILE A 231 21.27 -13.31 14.15
CA ILE A 231 20.15 -14.26 14.29
C ILE A 231 19.42 -14.13 15.65
N HIS A 232 20.00 -13.41 16.62
CA HIS A 232 19.58 -13.44 18.02
C HIS A 232 18.61 -12.33 18.45
N ILE A 233 18.39 -11.28 17.64
CA ILE A 233 17.43 -10.22 17.97
C ILE A 233 16.16 -10.45 17.16
N LEU A 234 15.11 -10.87 17.86
CA LEU A 234 13.80 -11.13 17.25
C LEU A 234 13.13 -9.81 16.83
N PRO A 235 12.38 -9.80 15.71
CA PRO A 235 11.53 -8.68 15.36
C PRO A 235 10.51 -8.37 16.46
N THR A 236 10.26 -7.08 16.70
CA THR A 236 9.20 -6.66 17.61
C THR A 236 7.87 -6.66 16.88
N VAL A 237 6.90 -7.42 17.37
CA VAL A 237 5.57 -7.57 16.75
C VAL A 237 4.52 -6.89 17.61
N TYR A 238 3.62 -6.15 16.98
CA TYR A 238 2.51 -5.45 17.62
C TYR A 238 1.19 -5.90 17.02
N ASP A 239 0.19 -6.14 17.86
CA ASP A 239 -1.20 -6.35 17.44
C ASP A 239 -1.94 -5.01 17.43
N PHE A 240 -2.58 -4.65 16.31
CA PHE A 240 -3.38 -3.43 16.19
C PHE A 240 -4.58 -3.39 17.13
N LYS A 241 -5.11 -4.54 17.54
CA LYS A 241 -6.29 -4.57 18.40
C LYS A 241 -5.98 -4.01 19.78
N ASP A 242 -4.82 -4.37 20.33
CA ASP A 242 -4.48 -4.10 21.73
C ASP A 242 -3.28 -3.14 21.87
N LEU A 243 -2.64 -2.76 20.75
CA LEU A 243 -1.44 -1.89 20.68
C LEU A 243 -0.33 -2.31 21.65
N ARG A 244 -0.21 -3.62 21.89
CA ARG A 244 0.79 -4.20 22.80
C ARG A 244 1.80 -5.02 22.01
N PRO A 245 3.07 -5.04 22.46
CA PRO A 245 4.04 -6.01 21.94
C PRO A 245 3.50 -7.42 22.19
N CYS A 246 3.41 -8.23 21.14
CA CYS A 246 3.05 -9.63 21.24
C CYS A 246 4.24 -10.51 20.86
N LYS A 247 4.41 -11.62 21.58
CA LYS A 247 5.31 -12.68 21.12
C LYS A 247 4.61 -13.38 19.97
N LEU A 248 5.29 -13.57 18.85
CA LEU A 248 4.77 -14.43 17.79
C LEU A 248 4.50 -15.82 18.39
N PRO A 249 3.35 -16.45 18.08
CA PRO A 249 3.17 -17.85 18.42
C PRO A 249 4.33 -18.66 17.80
N PRO A 250 4.81 -19.71 18.49
CA PRO A 250 5.83 -20.57 17.91
C PRO A 250 5.31 -21.07 16.56
N LEU A 251 6.16 -21.00 15.53
CA LEU A 251 5.82 -21.53 14.21
C LEU A 251 5.38 -23.00 14.35
N PRO A 252 4.43 -23.50 13.55
CA PRO A 252 4.10 -24.92 13.55
C PRO A 252 5.37 -25.77 13.30
N ALA A 253 5.46 -26.97 13.86
CA ALA A 253 6.69 -27.78 13.86
C ALA A 253 7.28 -28.03 12.46
N GLU A 254 6.42 -28.09 11.45
CA GLU A 254 6.76 -28.19 10.03
C GLU A 254 7.53 -26.95 9.49
N TYR A 255 7.22 -25.76 9.99
CA TYR A 255 7.90 -24.51 9.64
C TYR A 255 9.11 -24.22 10.53
N GLN A 256 9.20 -24.83 11.72
CA GLN A 256 10.38 -24.71 12.59
C GLN A 256 11.61 -25.41 12.00
N ARG A 257 11.42 -26.47 11.20
CA ARG A 257 12.51 -27.16 10.47
C ARG A 257 13.09 -26.32 9.35
N VAL A 258 12.33 -25.34 8.86
CA VAL A 258 12.77 -24.40 7.84
C VAL A 258 13.41 -23.22 8.55
N ARG A 259 14.72 -23.31 8.86
CA ARG A 259 15.59 -22.16 9.26
C ARG A 259 15.44 -20.95 8.33
N ILE A 260 14.86 -21.16 7.16
CA ILE A 260 14.64 -20.21 6.08
C ILE A 260 13.34 -19.40 6.27
N PHE A 261 12.39 -19.74 7.15
CA PHE A 261 11.12 -19.01 7.20
C PHE A 261 11.28 -17.54 7.63
N TYR A 262 12.12 -17.29 8.64
CA TYR A 262 12.50 -15.93 9.03
C TYR A 262 13.39 -15.25 7.98
N LYS A 263 14.13 -16.01 7.18
CA LYS A 263 14.96 -15.48 6.09
C LYS A 263 14.13 -15.11 4.85
N LEU A 264 13.19 -15.96 4.43
CA LEU A 264 12.29 -15.76 3.29
C LEU A 264 11.24 -14.67 3.53
N PHE A 265 10.68 -14.56 4.73
CA PHE A 265 9.67 -13.54 5.04
C PHE A 265 10.25 -12.24 5.62
N TYR A 266 11.41 -12.30 6.31
CA TYR A 266 11.96 -11.13 7.01
C TYR A 266 13.43 -10.82 6.67
N GLY A 267 14.13 -11.65 5.90
CA GLY A 267 15.56 -11.53 5.62
C GLY A 267 15.86 -11.33 4.14
N LYS A 268 15.70 -10.10 3.64
CA LYS A 268 16.10 -9.66 2.28
C LYS A 268 15.48 -10.47 1.13
N TYR A 269 14.55 -9.83 0.42
CA TYR A 269 14.62 -9.90 -1.04
C TYR A 269 15.93 -9.21 -1.45
N GLU A 270 16.92 -10.00 -1.88
CA GLU A 270 17.91 -9.49 -2.83
C GLU A 270 17.22 -9.33 -4.20
N PRO A 271 17.55 -8.28 -4.97
CA PRO A 271 16.86 -7.94 -6.21
C PRO A 271 17.38 -8.79 -7.37
N ASP A 272 17.25 -10.11 -7.30
CA ASP A 272 17.64 -11.00 -8.40
C ASP A 272 16.47 -11.92 -8.76
N PHE A 273 15.34 -11.36 -9.19
CA PHE A 273 14.32 -12.08 -9.94
C PHE A 273 13.47 -11.11 -10.78
N PHE A 274 14.11 -10.43 -11.74
CA PHE A 274 13.47 -10.01 -13.00
C PHE A 274 14.54 -10.00 -14.11
N SER A 275 15.03 -11.18 -14.45
CA SER A 275 15.32 -11.49 -15.85
C SER A 275 14.11 -12.26 -16.38
N PHE A 276 13.15 -11.56 -16.96
CA PHE A 276 12.27 -11.95 -18.08
C PHE A 276 11.37 -10.75 -18.43
#